data_AF-A0A2S7XSB1-F1
#
_entry.id   AF-A0A2S7XSB1-F1
#
_cell.length_a   1.000
_cell.length_b   1.000
_cell.length_c   1.000
_cell.angle_alpha   90.00
_cell.angle_beta   90.00
_cell.angle_gamma   90.00
#
_symmetry.space_group_name_H-M   'P 1'
#
loop_
_entity.id
_entity.type
_entity.pdbx_description
1 polymer ?
#
loop_
_entity_poly.entity_id
_entity_poly.type
_entity_poly.pdbx_seq_one_letter_code
_entity_poly.pdbx_strand_id
1 'polypeptide(L)'
;MPSVLPTCVNWLALKNCRANWHYSYYVILLCSINWKSWRRGQFKRKFALLAGGASKINGMQHRVLAAISQSITMNVNGDDEMTTDTLYFAYGSNLNSNDWQSFCQNYGFPTDVLEPVSPAWLPDYRPIYHYYSGTRQGGALDVIHSLGQITPGMLFRVHGDAWAALDAKEGAPNYYEQRDVTVLNIAGETIPAVTYCVVPEKRQNEFVQPTDDYMQIVNTGLLAWNLPTTVHTQAAHDESLTFSVQHVFAYGLLQAEYDLGQSLTGIAQRQPARIHGQIFDLGSYPGWQPSTGINDWVHGELLTLHQPNASLQRIDQIEGCSDYSEDALYHRVLVTATTDSGEKVLAWCYRYAHAIEGQPIEEGCWRVS
;
A
#
# COMPACT_ATOMS: atom_id res chain seq x y z
N MET A 1 -3.20 8.99 -71.45
CA MET A 1 -3.84 10.32 -71.49
C MET A 1 -5.34 10.13 -71.42
N PRO A 2 -6.08 10.99 -70.72
CA PRO A 2 -5.65 12.00 -69.75
C PRO A 2 -6.22 11.68 -68.34
N SER A 3 -5.44 11.77 -67.25
CA SER A 3 -5.02 13.00 -66.52
C SER A 3 -6.22 13.77 -65.96
N VAL A 4 -6.23 14.21 -64.70
CA VAL A 4 -5.35 15.25 -64.15
C VAL A 4 -5.20 15.10 -62.62
N LEU A 5 -3.97 14.83 -62.16
CA LEU A 5 -3.34 15.39 -60.94
C LEU A 5 -2.96 16.85 -61.26
N PRO A 6 -2.73 17.80 -60.31
CA PRO A 6 -1.76 17.66 -59.19
C PRO A 6 -2.07 18.56 -57.96
N THR A 7 -1.29 18.81 -56.90
CA THR A 7 0.17 18.94 -56.61
C THR A 7 0.28 19.19 -55.08
N CYS A 8 1.12 18.47 -54.30
CA CYS A 8 2.44 18.89 -53.75
C CYS A 8 2.40 19.12 -52.21
N VAL A 9 3.36 18.77 -51.31
CA VAL A 9 4.72 18.15 -51.25
C VAL A 9 4.95 17.83 -49.73
N ASN A 10 5.25 16.60 -49.28
CA ASN A 10 6.57 15.94 -49.00
C ASN A 10 7.35 16.56 -47.77
N TRP A 11 7.94 15.86 -46.77
CA TRP A 11 8.88 14.72 -46.72
C TRP A 11 9.17 14.23 -45.26
N LEU A 12 9.87 13.08 -45.12
CA LEU A 12 10.54 12.41 -43.97
C LEU A 12 9.72 11.34 -43.18
N ALA A 13 9.92 10.02 -43.35
CA ALA A 13 11.07 9.13 -43.03
C ALA A 13 10.71 8.30 -41.76
N LEU A 14 10.88 6.98 -41.59
CA LEU A 14 11.75 5.95 -42.18
C LEU A 14 11.20 4.54 -41.81
N LYS A 15 11.53 3.55 -42.63
CA LYS A 15 11.21 2.12 -42.52
C LYS A 15 12.05 1.40 -41.45
N ASN A 16 11.45 0.32 -40.90
CA ASN A 16 12.03 -0.95 -40.45
C ASN A 16 13.38 -0.97 -39.70
N CYS A 17 13.37 -1.50 -38.47
CA CYS A 17 14.46 -2.34 -37.97
C CYS A 17 13.98 -3.40 -36.95
N ARG A 18 13.94 -4.66 -37.39
CA ARG A 18 14.05 -5.85 -36.53
C ARG A 18 15.46 -5.85 -35.94
N ALA A 19 15.61 -5.66 -34.63
CA ALA A 19 16.72 -6.18 -33.82
C ALA A 19 16.56 -5.67 -32.39
N ASN A 20 15.94 -6.44 -31.50
CA ASN A 20 16.02 -6.24 -30.05
C ASN A 20 15.82 -7.55 -29.29
N TRP A 21 16.56 -8.58 -29.70
CA TRP A 21 16.63 -9.89 -29.02
C TRP A 21 17.98 -10.14 -28.32
N HIS A 22 18.75 -9.08 -28.00
CA HIS A 22 20.03 -9.22 -27.28
C HIS A 22 20.23 -8.26 -26.11
N TYR A 23 19.29 -7.36 -25.80
CA TYR A 23 19.44 -6.42 -24.66
C TYR A 23 19.00 -7.01 -23.31
N SER A 24 18.19 -8.07 -23.30
CA SER A 24 17.71 -8.67 -22.04
C SER A 24 18.75 -9.55 -21.33
N TYR A 25 19.85 -9.94 -21.97
CA TYR A 25 20.84 -10.86 -21.37
C TYR A 25 21.88 -10.17 -20.47
N TYR A 26 22.12 -8.85 -20.63
CA TYR A 26 23.14 -8.14 -19.83
C TYR A 26 22.60 -7.54 -18.53
N VAL A 27 21.30 -7.21 -18.46
CA VAL A 27 20.66 -6.74 -17.22
C VAL A 27 20.42 -7.92 -16.26
N ILE A 28 20.19 -9.12 -16.79
CA ILE A 28 19.94 -10.33 -15.98
C ILE A 28 21.21 -10.83 -15.26
N LEU A 29 22.42 -10.61 -15.80
CA LEU A 29 23.64 -11.10 -15.15
C LEU A 29 24.08 -10.30 -13.92
N LEU A 30 23.52 -9.10 -13.69
CA LEU A 30 23.85 -8.25 -12.53
C LEU A 30 22.90 -8.44 -11.35
N CYS A 31 21.70 -9.00 -11.56
CA CYS A 31 20.72 -9.25 -10.50
C CYS A 31 20.86 -10.62 -9.79
N SER A 32 21.79 -11.48 -10.21
CA SER A 32 21.97 -12.83 -9.62
C SER A 32 23.17 -12.97 -8.67
N ILE A 33 23.79 -11.87 -8.26
CA ILE A 33 24.92 -11.92 -7.31
C ILE A 33 24.36 -11.66 -5.90
N ASN A 34 24.60 -12.58 -4.97
CA ASN A 34 24.24 -12.42 -3.56
C ASN A 34 25.38 -11.65 -2.85
N TRP A 35 25.12 -10.40 -2.45
CA TRP A 35 26.17 -9.47 -2.00
C TRP A 35 26.61 -9.66 -0.54
N LYS A 36 25.98 -10.56 0.23
CA LYS A 36 26.23 -10.70 1.68
C LYS A 36 27.45 -11.53 2.09
N SER A 37 28.25 -12.11 1.18
CA SER A 37 29.30 -13.09 1.57
C SER A 37 30.76 -12.70 1.34
N TRP A 38 31.12 -11.46 0.99
CA TRP A 38 32.51 -11.14 0.61
C TRP A 38 33.25 -10.24 1.62
N ARG A 39 34.35 -10.77 2.19
CA ARG A 39 35.27 -10.00 3.06
C ARG A 39 36.11 -9.00 2.25
N ARG A 40 36.30 -7.80 2.82
CA ARG A 40 37.06 -6.66 2.25
C ARG A 40 38.45 -7.09 1.76
N GLY A 41 38.76 -6.78 0.49
CA GLY A 41 40.12 -6.86 -0.06
C GLY A 41 40.27 -7.40 -1.49
N GLN A 42 39.28 -8.09 -2.05
CA GLN A 42 39.42 -8.74 -3.37
C GLN A 42 38.92 -7.93 -4.59
N PHE A 43 38.31 -6.76 -4.38
CA PHE A 43 37.69 -5.97 -5.46
C PHE A 43 38.68 -5.42 -6.51
N LYS A 44 39.88 -4.99 -6.08
CA LYS A 44 40.80 -4.25 -6.96
C LYS A 44 41.50 -5.11 -8.03
N ARG A 45 41.61 -6.43 -7.84
CA ARG A 45 42.34 -7.31 -8.79
C ARG A 45 41.48 -7.88 -9.91
N LYS A 46 40.16 -8.05 -9.73
CA LYS A 46 39.28 -8.63 -10.75
C LYS A 46 38.71 -7.61 -11.74
N PHE A 47 38.56 -6.34 -11.35
CA PHE A 47 38.12 -5.28 -12.28
C PHE A 47 39.16 -4.99 -13.39
N ALA A 48 40.45 -5.11 -13.07
CA ALA A 48 41.54 -4.93 -14.04
C ALA A 48 41.57 -6.02 -15.14
N LEU A 49 41.03 -7.22 -14.87
CA LEU A 49 41.01 -8.31 -15.85
C LEU A 49 39.85 -8.22 -16.85
N LEU A 50 38.75 -7.53 -16.50
CA LEU A 50 37.60 -7.31 -17.39
C LEU A 50 37.79 -6.09 -18.31
N ALA A 51 38.58 -5.10 -17.90
CA ALA A 51 38.87 -3.91 -18.70
C ALA A 51 39.96 -4.11 -19.78
N GLY A 52 40.79 -5.16 -19.67
CA GLY A 52 41.91 -5.42 -20.60
C GLY A 52 41.53 -6.08 -21.93
N GLY A 53 40.26 -6.39 -22.17
CA GLY A 53 39.80 -7.14 -23.36
C GLY A 53 39.11 -6.30 -24.45
N ALA A 54 38.93 -4.99 -24.26
CA ALA A 54 38.10 -4.16 -25.15
C ALA A 54 38.91 -3.15 -25.97
N SER A 55 39.92 -3.60 -26.72
CA SER A 55 40.55 -2.80 -27.76
C SER A 55 40.03 -3.21 -29.15
N LYS A 56 38.87 -2.65 -29.54
CA LYS A 56 38.38 -2.41 -30.92
C LYS A 56 36.85 -2.26 -30.93
N ILE A 57 36.32 -1.10 -30.52
CA ILE A 57 34.95 -0.69 -30.90
C ILE A 57 34.93 0.82 -31.19
N ASN A 58 34.22 1.18 -32.25
CA ASN A 58 34.26 2.46 -32.97
C ASN A 58 33.57 3.63 -32.22
N GLY A 59 33.93 4.86 -32.57
CA GLY A 59 33.77 6.12 -31.81
C GLY A 59 32.38 6.66 -31.44
N MET A 60 31.33 5.85 -31.41
CA MET A 60 30.00 6.25 -30.92
C MET A 60 29.69 5.73 -29.50
N GLN A 61 30.53 4.83 -28.95
CA GLN A 61 30.38 4.28 -27.60
C GLN A 61 31.09 5.09 -26.49
N HIS A 62 31.98 6.02 -26.85
CA HIS A 62 32.71 6.83 -25.86
C HIS A 62 31.81 7.78 -25.06
N ARG A 63 30.68 8.25 -25.61
CA ARG A 63 29.77 9.16 -24.89
C ARG A 63 28.87 8.41 -23.89
N VAL A 64 28.49 7.17 -24.20
CA VAL A 64 27.65 6.34 -23.30
C VAL A 64 28.49 5.75 -22.16
N LEU A 65 29.71 5.28 -22.44
CA LEU A 65 30.62 4.79 -21.40
C LEU A 65 31.16 5.92 -20.51
N ALA A 66 31.39 7.13 -21.05
CA ALA A 66 31.74 8.29 -20.23
C ALA A 66 30.56 8.78 -19.37
N ALA A 67 29.33 8.73 -19.88
CA ALA A 67 28.13 9.04 -19.09
C ALA A 67 27.91 8.02 -17.96
N ILE A 68 28.07 6.73 -18.24
CA ILE A 68 28.00 5.68 -17.20
C ILE A 68 29.15 5.82 -16.20
N SER A 69 30.36 6.16 -16.63
CA SER A 69 31.49 6.41 -15.73
C SER A 69 31.30 7.67 -14.88
N GLN A 70 30.70 8.74 -15.40
CA GLN A 70 30.35 9.94 -14.61
C GLN A 70 29.21 9.66 -13.61
N SER A 71 28.18 8.90 -14.01
CA SER A 71 27.12 8.47 -13.11
C SER A 71 27.60 7.50 -12.02
N ILE A 72 28.62 6.68 -12.30
CA ILE A 72 29.23 5.78 -11.29
C ILE A 72 30.23 6.54 -10.40
N THR A 73 30.91 7.58 -10.89
CA THR A 73 31.90 8.34 -10.10
C THR A 73 31.26 9.41 -9.21
N MET A 74 30.04 9.87 -9.50
CA MET A 74 29.30 10.75 -8.59
C MET A 74 28.73 10.03 -7.35
N ASN A 75 28.85 8.70 -7.27
CA ASN A 75 28.29 7.90 -6.17
C ASN A 75 29.34 7.28 -5.23
N VAL A 76 30.55 7.87 -5.16
CA VAL A 76 31.63 7.36 -4.27
C VAL A 76 32.06 8.38 -3.21
N ASN A 77 31.48 9.58 -3.17
CA ASN A 77 31.74 10.56 -2.11
C ASN A 77 30.42 11.16 -1.61
N GLY A 78 29.77 10.44 -0.71
CA GLY A 78 28.60 10.88 0.01
C GLY A 78 28.17 9.72 0.89
N ASP A 79 28.31 9.89 2.20
CA ASP A 79 27.67 9.04 3.18
C ASP A 79 26.15 9.27 3.08
N ASP A 80 25.54 8.73 2.03
CA ASP A 80 24.08 8.63 1.92
C ASP A 80 23.71 7.34 2.66
N GLU A 81 23.59 7.48 3.97
CA GLU A 81 22.74 6.60 4.77
C GLU A 81 21.42 6.49 3.98
N MET A 82 21.07 5.29 3.49
CA MET A 82 19.75 5.10 2.91
C MET A 82 18.74 5.45 3.99
N THR A 83 18.26 6.69 3.97
CA THR A 83 17.12 7.12 4.76
C THR A 83 16.02 6.18 4.32
N THR A 84 15.59 5.30 5.24
CA THR A 84 14.37 4.53 5.03
C THR A 84 13.30 5.55 4.65
N ASP A 85 12.74 5.43 3.44
CA ASP A 85 11.63 6.25 2.94
C ASP A 85 10.41 6.01 3.84
N THR A 86 10.43 6.53 5.07
CA THR A 86 9.36 6.39 6.04
C THR A 86 8.17 7.13 5.47
N LEU A 87 7.05 6.44 5.28
CA LEU A 87 5.85 7.07 4.74
C LEU A 87 5.02 7.69 5.86
N TYR A 88 4.39 8.80 5.58
CA TYR A 88 3.40 9.43 6.45
C TYR A 88 1.98 9.10 5.97
N PHE A 89 1.16 8.50 6.84
CA PHE A 89 -0.25 8.25 6.58
C PHE A 89 -1.11 9.37 7.17
N ALA A 90 -1.72 10.17 6.28
CA ALA A 90 -2.67 11.21 6.67
C ALA A 90 -4.11 10.68 6.58
N TYR A 91 -4.90 10.92 7.62
CA TYR A 91 -6.33 10.58 7.66
C TYR A 91 -7.24 11.78 7.99
N GLY A 92 -6.66 12.96 8.25
CA GLY A 92 -7.36 14.17 8.70
C GLY A 92 -7.06 15.39 7.84
N SER A 93 -6.92 16.57 8.46
CA SER A 93 -6.79 17.85 7.73
C SER A 93 -5.55 17.95 6.84
N ASN A 94 -4.51 17.15 7.09
CA ASN A 94 -3.33 17.08 6.21
C ASN A 94 -3.63 16.51 4.82
N LEU A 95 -4.81 15.90 4.61
CA LEU A 95 -5.30 15.55 3.27
C LEU A 95 -5.68 16.77 2.42
N ASN A 96 -5.97 17.90 3.07
CA ASN A 96 -6.36 19.14 2.41
C ASN A 96 -5.11 19.98 2.08
N SER A 97 -4.79 20.11 0.79
CA SER A 97 -3.60 20.84 0.33
C SER A 97 -3.58 22.30 0.78
N ASN A 98 -4.74 22.97 0.81
CA ASN A 98 -4.82 24.38 1.20
C ASN A 98 -4.57 24.56 2.70
N ASP A 99 -5.10 23.65 3.54
CA ASP A 99 -4.84 23.65 4.99
C ASP A 99 -3.36 23.36 5.30
N TRP A 100 -2.76 22.41 4.59
CA TRP A 100 -1.32 22.13 4.70
C TRP A 100 -0.45 23.32 4.28
N GLN A 101 -0.70 23.89 3.10
CA GLN A 101 0.07 25.02 2.57
C GLN A 101 -0.06 26.26 3.46
N SER A 102 -1.28 26.56 3.94
CA SER A 102 -1.52 27.70 4.83
C SER A 102 -0.74 27.55 6.14
N PHE A 103 -0.73 26.35 6.73
CA PHE A 103 0.10 26.08 7.90
C PHE A 103 1.59 26.31 7.60
N CYS A 104 2.12 25.69 6.55
CA CYS A 104 3.54 25.79 6.22
C CYS A 104 3.98 27.25 6.02
N GLN A 105 3.20 28.04 5.28
CA GLN A 105 3.48 29.46 5.04
C GLN A 105 3.48 30.30 6.34
N ASN A 106 2.52 30.03 7.24
CA ASN A 106 2.41 30.76 8.51
C ASN A 106 3.54 30.46 9.50
N TYR A 107 4.11 29.24 9.42
CA TYR A 107 5.14 28.78 10.34
C TYR A 107 6.54 28.68 9.72
N GLY A 108 6.70 29.09 8.46
CA GLY A 108 8.00 29.16 7.78
C GLY A 108 8.55 27.83 7.26
N PHE A 109 7.68 26.84 7.03
CA PHE A 109 8.06 25.56 6.42
C PHE A 109 7.87 25.56 4.90
N PRO A 110 8.65 24.77 4.13
CA PRO A 110 8.40 24.56 2.72
C PRO A 110 7.08 23.79 2.51
N THR A 111 6.35 24.14 1.46
CA THR A 111 4.99 23.62 1.22
C THR A 111 4.96 22.28 0.47
N ASP A 112 6.05 21.94 -0.21
CA ASP A 112 6.21 20.81 -1.14
C ASP A 112 6.96 19.62 -0.52
N VAL A 113 6.99 19.55 0.81
CA VAL A 113 7.70 18.50 1.57
C VAL A 113 6.91 17.20 1.75
N LEU A 114 5.63 17.18 1.35
CA LEU A 114 4.78 15.99 1.33
C LEU A 114 4.47 15.61 -0.12
N GLU A 115 5.10 14.54 -0.60
CA GLU A 115 4.87 13.98 -1.93
C GLU A 115 3.78 12.90 -1.86
N PRO A 116 2.63 13.04 -2.54
CA PRO A 116 1.58 12.02 -2.52
C PRO A 116 2.05 10.71 -3.17
N VAL A 117 1.83 9.57 -2.51
CA VAL A 117 2.19 8.23 -3.00
C VAL A 117 0.96 7.47 -3.48
N SER A 118 0.04 7.13 -2.58
CA SER A 118 -1.16 6.37 -2.93
C SER A 118 -2.25 6.44 -1.86
N PRO A 119 -3.54 6.31 -2.24
CA PRO A 119 -4.60 5.99 -1.30
C PRO A 119 -4.29 4.72 -0.50
N ALA A 120 -4.69 4.71 0.77
CA ALA A 120 -4.53 3.56 1.65
C ALA A 120 -5.63 3.50 2.71
N TRP A 121 -5.77 2.35 3.35
CA TRP A 121 -6.66 2.12 4.47
C TRP A 121 -5.85 1.73 5.70
N LEU A 122 -6.13 2.38 6.83
CA LEU A 122 -5.63 1.96 8.13
C LEU A 122 -6.62 0.91 8.70
N PRO A 123 -6.26 -0.38 8.69
CA PRO A 123 -7.11 -1.46 9.16
C PRO A 123 -7.20 -1.46 10.68
N ASP A 124 -8.35 -1.84 11.21
CA ASP A 124 -8.62 -1.97 12.65
C ASP A 124 -8.52 -0.65 13.42
N TYR A 125 -8.75 0.47 12.74
CA TYR A 125 -8.90 1.77 13.36
C TYR A 125 -10.16 2.48 12.84
N ARG A 126 -10.76 3.26 13.73
CA ARG A 126 -11.89 4.13 13.42
C ARG A 126 -11.57 5.60 13.73
N PRO A 127 -12.12 6.56 12.96
CA PRO A 127 -12.06 7.96 13.33
C PRO A 127 -12.89 8.25 14.59
N ILE A 128 -12.44 9.22 15.39
CA ILE A 128 -13.13 9.69 16.60
C ILE A 128 -12.81 11.17 16.89
N TYR A 129 -13.71 11.84 17.60
CA TYR A 129 -13.50 13.19 18.14
C TYR A 129 -13.65 13.18 19.66
N HIS A 130 -12.51 13.08 20.35
CA HIS A 130 -12.42 13.00 21.82
C HIS A 130 -11.40 13.99 22.39
N TYR A 131 -11.05 15.02 21.62
CA TYR A 131 -10.04 16.01 22.01
C TYR A 131 -10.43 17.38 21.48
N TYR A 132 -10.46 18.38 22.36
CA TYR A 132 -10.71 19.77 22.01
C TYR A 132 -9.43 20.47 21.56
N SER A 133 -9.41 20.95 20.31
CA SER A 133 -8.33 21.77 19.77
C SER A 133 -8.66 23.25 19.85
N GLY A 134 -7.79 24.01 20.52
CA GLY A 134 -7.87 25.47 20.53
C GLY A 134 -7.69 26.09 19.14
N THR A 135 -6.89 25.49 18.26
CA THR A 135 -6.72 26.01 16.89
C THR A 135 -7.94 25.76 16.01
N ARG A 136 -8.63 24.62 16.19
CA ARG A 136 -9.84 24.28 15.43
C ARG A 136 -11.13 24.76 16.11
N GLN A 137 -11.03 25.29 17.34
CA GLN A 137 -12.15 25.75 18.16
C GLN A 137 -13.25 24.68 18.37
N GLY A 138 -12.85 23.41 18.40
CA GLY A 138 -13.77 22.27 18.48
C GLY A 138 -13.01 20.95 18.52
N GLY A 139 -13.74 19.85 18.34
CA GLY A 139 -13.17 18.52 18.23
C GLY A 139 -12.14 18.42 17.11
N ALA A 140 -10.95 17.91 17.41
CA ALA A 140 -9.96 17.52 16.42
C ALA A 140 -9.99 16.00 16.20
N LEU A 141 -9.73 15.60 14.96
CA LEU A 141 -9.83 14.22 14.53
C LEU A 141 -8.69 13.38 15.12
N ASP A 142 -9.03 12.19 15.61
CA ASP A 142 -8.08 11.15 16.00
C ASP A 142 -8.53 9.80 15.42
N VAL A 143 -7.69 8.78 15.54
CA VAL A 143 -8.05 7.39 15.28
C VAL A 143 -7.80 6.52 16.50
N ILE A 144 -8.73 5.60 16.77
CA ILE A 144 -8.58 4.60 17.84
C ILE A 144 -8.81 3.19 17.31
N HIS A 145 -8.18 2.21 17.96
CA HIS A 145 -8.31 0.81 17.57
C HIS A 145 -9.78 0.36 17.64
N SER A 146 -10.24 -0.28 16.57
CA SER A 146 -11.58 -0.82 16.39
C SER A 146 -11.55 -1.93 15.36
N LEU A 147 -11.40 -3.17 15.83
CA LEU A 147 -11.28 -4.37 15.00
C LEU A 147 -12.41 -4.46 13.97
N GLY A 148 -12.02 -4.62 12.70
CA GLY A 148 -12.88 -4.71 11.51
C GLY A 148 -13.21 -3.38 10.84
N GLN A 149 -12.93 -2.24 11.49
CA GLN A 149 -13.07 -0.92 10.86
C GLN A 149 -11.89 -0.63 9.93
N ILE A 150 -12.10 0.25 8.96
CA ILE A 150 -11.04 0.75 8.09
C ILE A 150 -11.14 2.27 8.01
N THR A 151 -10.04 2.96 8.29
CA THR A 151 -9.98 4.42 8.13
C THR A 151 -9.30 4.75 6.80
N PRO A 152 -9.97 5.40 5.83
CA PRO A 152 -9.36 5.79 4.58
C PRO A 152 -8.40 6.98 4.79
N GLY A 153 -7.32 7.01 4.01
CA GLY A 153 -6.33 8.09 4.03
C GLY A 153 -5.39 8.04 2.83
N MET A 154 -4.34 8.86 2.88
CA MET A 154 -3.34 8.99 1.82
C MET A 154 -1.94 8.80 2.40
N LEU A 155 -1.12 8.00 1.72
CA LEU A 155 0.30 7.90 1.99
C LEU A 155 1.05 9.05 1.31
N PHE A 156 1.94 9.67 2.06
CA PHE A 156 2.87 10.68 1.58
C PHE A 156 4.30 10.21 1.83
N ARG A 157 5.19 10.39 0.85
CA ARG A 157 6.62 10.40 1.09
C ARG A 157 6.98 11.77 1.64
N VAL A 158 7.74 11.76 2.72
CA VAL A 158 8.20 12.96 3.42
C VAL A 158 9.61 13.30 2.97
N HIS A 159 9.88 14.59 2.79
CA HIS A 159 11.16 15.10 2.32
C HIS A 159 11.67 16.22 3.21
N GLY A 160 12.99 16.37 3.34
CA GLY A 160 13.62 17.49 4.05
C GLY A 160 13.02 17.71 5.45
N ASP A 161 12.51 18.92 5.70
CA ASP A 161 11.96 19.35 6.99
C ASP A 161 10.49 18.89 7.24
N ALA A 162 9.97 17.95 6.44
CA ALA A 162 8.59 17.46 6.56
C ALA A 162 8.22 17.01 7.98
N TRP A 163 9.09 16.23 8.64
CA TRP A 163 8.81 15.75 9.99
C TRP A 163 8.73 16.89 11.00
N ALA A 164 9.63 17.87 10.92
CA ALA A 164 9.57 19.05 11.78
C ALA A 164 8.30 19.88 11.54
N ALA A 165 7.86 20.00 10.29
CA ALA A 165 6.60 20.67 9.94
C ALA A 165 5.38 19.92 10.48
N LEU A 166 5.35 18.59 10.33
CA LEU A 166 4.29 17.74 10.86
C LEU A 166 4.26 17.81 12.40
N ASP A 167 5.39 17.61 13.08
CA ASP A 167 5.48 17.68 14.54
C ASP A 167 4.98 19.04 15.07
N ALA A 168 5.39 20.13 14.40
CA ALA A 168 4.92 21.47 14.75
C ALA A 168 3.41 21.64 14.54
N LYS A 169 2.85 21.08 13.46
CA LYS A 169 1.42 21.18 13.15
C LYS A 169 0.56 20.39 14.13
N GLU A 170 1.00 19.19 14.47
CA GLU A 170 0.29 18.27 15.35
C GLU A 170 0.53 18.58 16.85
N GLY A 171 1.40 19.56 17.15
CA GLY A 171 1.76 19.92 18.51
C GLY A 171 2.50 18.79 19.23
N ALA A 172 3.24 17.98 18.48
CA ALA A 172 3.93 16.83 19.00
C ALA A 172 5.10 17.22 19.92
N PRO A 173 5.39 16.42 20.96
CA PRO A 173 4.67 15.22 21.39
C PRO A 173 3.53 15.51 22.39
N ASN A 174 3.14 16.77 22.63
CA ASN A 174 2.29 17.13 23.77
C ASN A 174 0.78 17.03 23.50
N TYR A 175 0.38 16.98 22.23
CA TYR A 175 -1.01 16.91 21.81
C TYR A 175 -1.28 15.65 21.00
N TYR A 176 -0.43 15.41 20.01
CA TYR A 176 -0.36 14.16 19.27
C TYR A 176 1.04 13.55 19.41
N GLU A 177 1.12 12.24 19.31
CA GLU A 177 2.36 11.48 19.22
C GLU A 177 2.42 10.78 17.87
N GLN A 178 3.63 10.64 17.33
CA GLN A 178 3.87 9.76 16.19
C GLN A 178 3.60 8.30 16.60
N ARG A 179 2.98 7.55 15.70
CA ARG A 179 2.68 6.13 15.86
C ARG A 179 2.99 5.38 14.59
N ASP A 180 3.79 4.33 14.72
CA ASP A 180 4.02 3.36 13.66
C ASP A 180 2.73 2.56 13.42
N VAL A 181 2.34 2.46 12.16
CA VAL A 181 1.14 1.76 11.70
C VAL A 181 1.45 0.94 10.45
N THR A 182 0.68 -0.12 10.24
CA THR A 182 0.63 -0.82 8.96
C THR A 182 -0.66 -0.45 8.26
N VAL A 183 -0.55 0.09 7.04
CA VAL A 183 -1.71 0.41 6.20
C VAL A 183 -1.81 -0.54 5.02
N LEU A 184 -3.00 -0.65 4.43
CA LEU A 184 -3.28 -1.44 3.24
C LEU A 184 -3.40 -0.50 2.04
N ASN A 185 -2.61 -0.71 0.98
CA ASN A 185 -2.77 0.04 -0.26
C ASN A 185 -3.94 -0.50 -1.11
N ILE A 186 -4.20 0.14 -2.24
CA ILE A 186 -5.25 -0.26 -3.21
C ILE A 186 -5.15 -1.70 -3.73
N ALA A 187 -3.97 -2.31 -3.67
CA ALA A 187 -3.72 -3.69 -4.07
C ALA A 187 -3.86 -4.69 -2.90
N GLY A 188 -4.18 -4.21 -1.70
CA GLY A 188 -4.23 -5.03 -0.48
C GLY A 188 -2.84 -5.33 0.11
N GLU A 189 -1.79 -4.63 -0.32
CA GLU A 189 -0.44 -4.80 0.23
C GLU A 189 -0.29 -4.02 1.52
N THR A 190 0.43 -4.63 2.47
CA THR A 190 0.79 -4.05 3.77
C THR A 190 1.98 -3.10 3.61
N ILE A 191 1.82 -1.86 4.03
CA ILE A 191 2.83 -0.80 3.96
C ILE A 191 3.07 -0.22 5.36
N PRO A 192 4.30 -0.25 5.88
CA PRO A 192 4.63 0.45 7.12
C PRO A 192 4.60 1.96 6.89
N ALA A 193 4.00 2.69 7.82
CA ALA A 193 3.90 4.14 7.80
C ALA A 193 3.87 4.70 9.23
N VAL A 194 4.10 6.00 9.35
CA VAL A 194 3.89 6.77 10.59
C VAL A 194 2.61 7.57 10.44
N THR A 195 1.82 7.64 11.50
CA THR A 195 0.69 8.55 11.62
C THR A 195 0.75 9.29 12.95
N TYR A 196 -0.18 10.20 13.20
CA TYR A 196 -0.28 10.91 14.48
C TYR A 196 -1.54 10.48 15.21
N CYS A 197 -1.46 10.27 16.52
CA CYS A 197 -2.61 9.99 17.38
C CYS A 197 -2.61 10.87 18.62
N VAL A 198 -3.79 11.23 19.13
CA VAL A 198 -3.90 12.07 20.33
C VAL A 198 -3.29 11.35 21.53
N VAL A 199 -2.43 12.05 22.29
CA VAL A 199 -1.83 11.48 23.50
C VAL A 199 -2.87 11.22 24.58
N PRO A 200 -2.73 10.15 25.40
CA PRO A 200 -3.72 9.78 26.40
C PRO A 200 -4.17 10.94 27.32
N GLU A 201 -3.25 11.84 27.69
CA GLU A 201 -3.48 12.95 28.61
C GLU A 201 -4.40 14.05 28.04
N LYS A 202 -4.59 14.07 26.71
CA LYS A 202 -5.46 15.04 26.03
C LYS A 202 -6.82 14.46 25.67
N ARG A 203 -7.00 13.14 25.77
CA ARG A 203 -8.25 12.46 25.47
C ARG A 203 -9.29 12.80 26.53
N GLN A 204 -10.49 13.07 26.07
CA GLN A 204 -11.68 13.29 26.86
C GLN A 204 -12.57 12.05 26.77
N ASN A 205 -13.34 11.77 27.83
CA ASN A 205 -14.21 10.60 27.84
C ASN A 205 -15.48 10.79 26.98
N GLU A 206 -15.81 12.04 26.67
CA GLU A 206 -17.01 12.41 25.93
C GLU A 206 -16.65 12.87 24.52
N PHE A 207 -17.61 12.70 23.61
CA PHE A 207 -17.53 13.23 22.26
C PHE A 207 -17.35 14.76 22.29
N VAL A 208 -16.40 15.25 21.51
CA VAL A 208 -16.13 16.67 21.33
C VAL A 208 -16.54 17.08 19.93
N GLN A 209 -17.61 17.85 19.80
CA GLN A 209 -18.14 18.23 18.49
C GLN A 209 -17.10 19.04 17.68
N PRO A 210 -16.74 18.60 16.45
CA PRO A 210 -15.95 19.41 15.53
C PRO A 210 -16.76 20.59 14.99
N THR A 211 -16.07 21.65 14.59
CA THR A 211 -16.70 22.76 13.88
C THR A 211 -17.04 22.36 12.44
N ASP A 212 -18.09 22.96 11.86
CA ASP A 212 -18.48 22.72 10.47
C ASP A 212 -17.34 23.03 9.50
N ASP A 213 -16.60 24.11 9.74
CA ASP A 213 -15.42 24.48 8.95
C ASP A 213 -14.34 23.39 8.99
N TYR A 214 -14.09 22.80 10.16
CA TYR A 214 -13.10 21.73 10.29
C TYR A 214 -13.55 20.44 9.60
N MET A 215 -14.83 20.08 9.74
CA MET A 215 -15.41 18.95 9.01
C MET A 215 -15.28 19.15 7.49
N GLN A 216 -15.53 20.37 7.00
CA GLN A 216 -15.41 20.69 5.58
C GLN A 216 -13.97 20.56 5.09
N ILE A 217 -12.98 20.98 5.89
CA ILE A 217 -11.55 20.81 5.56
C ILE A 217 -11.22 19.33 5.36
N VAL A 218 -11.60 18.48 6.32
CA VAL A 218 -11.33 17.03 6.27
C VAL A 218 -12.05 16.38 5.08
N ASN A 219 -13.35 16.64 4.90
CA ASN A 219 -14.14 16.08 3.81
C ASN A 219 -13.63 16.52 2.43
N THR A 220 -13.24 17.79 2.28
CA THR A 220 -12.65 18.29 1.02
C THR A 220 -11.32 17.59 0.72
N GLY A 221 -10.50 17.34 1.75
CA GLY A 221 -9.26 16.59 1.60
C GLY A 221 -9.51 15.14 1.14
N LEU A 222 -10.40 14.41 1.80
CA LEU A 222 -10.77 13.04 1.41
C LEU A 222 -11.30 12.99 -0.03
N LEU A 223 -12.24 13.86 -0.39
CA LEU A 223 -12.84 13.89 -1.72
C LEU A 223 -11.84 14.24 -2.83
N ALA A 224 -10.85 15.10 -2.56
CA ALA A 224 -9.80 15.43 -3.52
C ALA A 224 -8.97 14.21 -3.93
N TRP A 225 -8.90 13.18 -3.08
CA TRP A 225 -8.21 11.91 -3.33
C TRP A 225 -9.16 10.75 -3.71
N ASN A 226 -10.44 11.05 -4.00
CA ASN A 226 -11.49 10.05 -4.24
C ASN A 226 -11.66 9.03 -3.10
N LEU A 227 -11.42 9.47 -1.85
CA LEU A 227 -11.59 8.64 -0.66
C LEU A 227 -13.03 8.76 -0.13
N PRO A 228 -13.60 7.68 0.43
CA PRO A 228 -14.93 7.73 1.04
C PRO A 228 -14.90 8.59 2.30
N THR A 229 -15.98 9.35 2.53
CA THR A 229 -16.13 10.25 3.69
C THR A 229 -17.05 9.71 4.78
N THR A 230 -17.71 8.58 4.54
CA THR A 230 -18.80 8.06 5.39
C THR A 230 -18.38 7.87 6.85
N VAL A 231 -17.28 7.15 7.12
CA VAL A 231 -16.84 6.89 8.50
C VAL A 231 -16.39 8.15 9.23
N HIS A 232 -15.75 9.09 8.52
CA HIS A 232 -15.38 10.40 9.06
C HIS A 232 -16.60 11.26 9.39
N THR A 233 -17.63 11.21 8.54
CA THR A 233 -18.88 11.97 8.71
C THR A 233 -19.69 11.39 9.87
N GLN A 234 -19.84 10.07 9.96
CA GLN A 234 -20.50 9.41 11.10
C GLN A 234 -19.76 9.73 12.42
N ALA A 235 -18.42 9.65 12.44
CA ALA A 235 -17.63 10.00 13.62
C ALA A 235 -17.82 11.47 14.03
N ALA A 236 -17.94 12.39 13.08
CA ALA A 236 -18.12 13.81 13.34
C ALA A 236 -19.51 14.19 13.87
N HIS A 237 -20.49 13.30 13.72
CA HIS A 237 -21.85 13.45 14.25
C HIS A 237 -22.13 12.54 15.47
N ASP A 238 -21.09 11.89 16.02
CA ASP A 238 -21.20 10.89 17.10
C ASP A 238 -22.16 9.72 16.77
N GLU A 239 -22.23 9.36 15.49
CA GLU A 239 -23.06 8.27 15.03
C GLU A 239 -22.36 6.91 15.20
N SER A 240 -23.16 5.86 15.34
CA SER A 240 -22.64 4.48 15.30
C SER A 240 -22.01 4.21 13.94
N LEU A 241 -20.70 3.93 13.94
CA LEU A 241 -19.98 3.66 12.70
C LEU A 241 -20.43 2.36 12.06
N THR A 242 -20.79 2.46 10.79
CA THR A 242 -21.05 1.27 9.96
C THR A 242 -19.74 0.63 9.54
N PHE A 243 -19.69 -0.71 9.55
CA PHE A 243 -18.54 -1.43 8.98
C PHE A 243 -18.52 -1.26 7.47
N SER A 244 -17.46 -0.63 6.94
CA SER A 244 -17.26 -0.45 5.50
C SER A 244 -16.92 -1.76 4.78
N VAL A 245 -16.42 -2.76 5.52
CA VAL A 245 -16.12 -4.11 5.02
C VAL A 245 -16.79 -5.14 5.91
N GLN A 246 -17.79 -5.81 5.37
CA GLN A 246 -18.60 -6.81 6.08
C GLN A 246 -18.43 -8.22 5.48
N HIS A 247 -17.43 -8.41 4.64
CA HIS A 247 -17.23 -9.66 3.93
C HIS A 247 -15.85 -10.25 4.22
N VAL A 248 -15.77 -11.57 4.27
CA VAL A 248 -14.52 -12.33 4.26
C VAL A 248 -14.54 -13.26 3.05
N PHE A 249 -13.47 -13.27 2.26
CA PHE A 249 -13.28 -14.26 1.22
C PHE A 249 -12.48 -15.45 1.78
N ALA A 250 -13.10 -16.62 1.76
CA ALA A 250 -12.53 -17.89 2.24
C ALA A 250 -12.15 -18.78 1.06
N TYR A 251 -10.90 -19.24 1.02
CA TYR A 251 -10.35 -20.07 -0.07
C TYR A 251 -9.74 -21.40 0.42
N GLY A 252 -9.94 -21.73 1.69
CA GLY A 252 -9.37 -22.90 2.37
C GLY A 252 -10.30 -23.43 3.45
N LEU A 253 -9.74 -23.78 4.61
CA LEU A 253 -10.46 -24.42 5.72
C LEU A 253 -11.65 -23.61 6.29
N LEU A 254 -11.75 -22.30 6.01
CA LEU A 254 -12.91 -21.48 6.39
C LEU A 254 -14.15 -21.71 5.51
N GLN A 255 -14.01 -22.43 4.40
CA GLN A 255 -15.13 -22.77 3.51
C GLN A 255 -16.06 -23.81 4.16
N ALA A 256 -17.36 -23.76 3.82
CA ALA A 256 -18.40 -24.57 4.43
C ALA A 256 -18.25 -26.09 4.20
N GLU A 257 -17.46 -26.50 3.22
CA GLU A 257 -17.16 -27.91 2.97
C GLU A 257 -16.29 -28.54 4.08
N TYR A 258 -15.60 -27.73 4.90
CA TYR A 258 -14.75 -28.19 5.99
C TYR A 258 -15.40 -27.96 7.36
N ASP A 259 -15.11 -28.84 8.33
CA ASP A 259 -15.64 -28.76 9.70
C ASP A 259 -15.35 -27.40 10.36
N LEU A 260 -14.17 -26.83 10.10
CA LEU A 260 -13.78 -25.53 10.62
C LEU A 260 -14.68 -24.42 10.08
N GLY A 261 -14.93 -24.40 8.77
CA GLY A 261 -15.87 -23.48 8.14
C GLY A 261 -17.29 -23.63 8.66
N GLN A 262 -17.77 -24.86 8.90
CA GLN A 262 -19.09 -25.11 9.50
C GLN A 262 -19.19 -24.63 10.94
N SER A 263 -18.09 -24.62 11.69
CA SER A 263 -18.03 -24.14 13.07
C SER A 263 -18.06 -22.61 13.21
N LEU A 264 -17.89 -21.86 12.11
CA LEU A 264 -17.88 -20.40 12.14
C LEU A 264 -19.26 -19.85 12.53
N THR A 265 -19.31 -19.13 13.65
CA THR A 265 -20.45 -18.31 14.04
C THR A 265 -20.37 -16.93 13.39
N GLY A 266 -21.44 -16.14 13.42
CA GLY A 266 -21.36 -14.76 12.95
C GLY A 266 -21.49 -14.57 11.43
N ILE A 267 -21.76 -15.65 10.68
CA ILE A 267 -21.91 -15.64 9.22
C ILE A 267 -23.40 -15.58 8.86
N ALA A 268 -23.81 -14.54 8.15
CA ALA A 268 -25.19 -14.32 7.70
C ALA A 268 -25.50 -15.05 6.39
N GLN A 269 -24.55 -15.03 5.45
CA GLN A 269 -24.70 -15.60 4.12
C GLN A 269 -23.35 -16.12 3.64
N ARG A 270 -23.40 -17.15 2.81
CA ARG A 270 -22.27 -17.65 2.02
C ARG A 270 -22.69 -17.67 0.56
N GLN A 271 -21.76 -17.31 -0.32
CA GLN A 271 -21.98 -17.44 -1.76
C GLN A 271 -20.65 -17.71 -2.48
N PRO A 272 -20.66 -18.44 -3.60
CA PRO A 272 -19.47 -18.59 -4.42
C PRO A 272 -18.94 -17.24 -4.91
N ALA A 273 -17.62 -17.10 -4.91
CA ALA A 273 -16.92 -15.95 -5.43
C ALA A 273 -15.50 -16.34 -5.88
N ARG A 274 -14.81 -15.39 -6.50
CA ARG A 274 -13.40 -15.52 -6.84
C ARG A 274 -12.64 -14.22 -6.62
N ILE A 275 -11.35 -14.34 -6.36
CA ILE A 275 -10.40 -13.21 -6.29
C ILE A 275 -9.25 -13.44 -7.26
N HIS A 276 -8.60 -12.36 -7.69
CA HIS A 276 -7.35 -12.49 -8.44
C HIS A 276 -6.22 -12.96 -7.53
N GLY A 277 -5.34 -13.81 -8.07
CA GLY A 277 -4.15 -14.28 -7.37
C GLY A 277 -3.89 -15.75 -7.61
N GLN A 278 -2.94 -16.29 -6.85
CA GLN A 278 -2.54 -17.68 -6.90
C GLN A 278 -2.70 -18.31 -5.52
N ILE A 279 -3.07 -19.58 -5.51
CA ILE A 279 -3.20 -20.39 -4.30
C ILE A 279 -2.18 -21.53 -4.34
N PHE A 280 -1.62 -21.84 -3.19
CA PHE A 280 -0.56 -22.81 -3.01
C PHE A 280 -0.95 -23.80 -1.93
N ASP A 281 -0.60 -25.06 -2.11
CA ASP A 281 -0.78 -26.08 -1.08
C ASP A 281 0.43 -26.05 -0.11
N LEU A 282 0.17 -25.72 1.17
CA LEU A 282 1.19 -25.72 2.23
C LEU A 282 1.09 -26.99 3.09
N GLY A 283 0.37 -28.02 2.60
CA GLY A 283 0.13 -29.28 3.29
C GLY A 283 -1.19 -29.24 4.05
N SER A 284 -1.17 -28.80 5.31
CA SER A 284 -2.39 -28.81 6.13
C SER A 284 -3.37 -27.66 5.83
N TYR A 285 -2.92 -26.64 5.10
CA TYR A 285 -3.68 -25.44 4.79
C TYR A 285 -3.15 -24.78 3.50
N PRO A 286 -3.96 -23.96 2.80
CA PRO A 286 -3.51 -23.24 1.61
C PRO A 286 -2.91 -21.87 1.92
N GLY A 287 -2.03 -21.38 1.05
CA GLY A 287 -1.60 -19.98 1.05
C GLY A 287 -2.06 -19.25 -0.20
N TRP A 288 -2.65 -18.06 -0.06
CA TRP A 288 -2.94 -17.16 -1.19
C TRP A 288 -1.88 -16.06 -1.31
N GLN A 289 -1.52 -15.69 -2.54
CA GLN A 289 -0.70 -14.53 -2.89
C GLN A 289 -1.31 -13.74 -4.07
N PRO A 290 -1.12 -12.41 -4.11
CA PRO A 290 -1.54 -11.61 -5.26
C PRO A 290 -0.75 -12.00 -6.52
N SER A 291 -1.38 -11.88 -7.69
CA SER A 291 -0.75 -12.14 -8.99
C SER A 291 -1.11 -11.05 -10.00
N THR A 292 -0.20 -10.80 -10.94
CA THR A 292 -0.43 -9.95 -12.11
C THR A 292 -0.96 -10.72 -13.33
N GLY A 293 -1.07 -12.05 -13.22
CA GLY A 293 -1.65 -12.90 -14.24
C GLY A 293 -3.14 -12.63 -14.43
N ILE A 294 -3.54 -12.26 -15.65
CA ILE A 294 -4.94 -11.90 -15.96
C ILE A 294 -5.93 -13.07 -15.79
N ASN A 295 -5.43 -14.30 -15.88
CA ASN A 295 -6.22 -15.52 -15.75
C ASN A 295 -6.02 -16.19 -14.38
N ASP A 296 -5.27 -15.58 -13.48
CA ASP A 296 -4.97 -16.14 -12.16
C ASP A 296 -6.15 -15.84 -11.24
N TRP A 297 -7.01 -16.83 -11.08
CA TRP A 297 -8.23 -16.77 -10.29
C TRP A 297 -8.18 -17.82 -9.20
N VAL A 298 -8.50 -17.39 -7.98
CA VAL A 298 -8.73 -18.28 -6.84
C VAL A 298 -10.21 -18.29 -6.54
N HIS A 299 -10.77 -19.49 -6.48
CA HIS A 299 -12.19 -19.74 -6.25
C HIS A 299 -12.42 -20.07 -4.77
N GLY A 300 -13.54 -19.59 -4.24
CA GLY A 300 -13.89 -19.81 -2.84
C GLY A 300 -15.27 -19.29 -2.49
N GLU A 301 -15.48 -18.99 -1.21
CA GLU A 301 -16.72 -18.48 -0.66
C GLU A 301 -16.56 -17.04 -0.18
N LEU A 302 -17.50 -16.18 -0.53
CA LEU A 302 -17.70 -14.90 0.12
C LEU A 302 -18.65 -15.06 1.30
N LEU A 303 -18.17 -14.74 2.49
CA LEU A 303 -18.88 -14.83 3.76
C LEU A 303 -19.35 -13.42 4.16
N THR A 304 -20.66 -13.20 4.24
CA THR A 304 -21.20 -11.95 4.79
C THR A 304 -21.31 -12.05 6.30
N LEU A 305 -20.72 -11.11 7.03
CA LEU A 305 -20.68 -11.08 8.49
C LEU A 305 -21.84 -10.25 9.06
N HIS A 306 -22.61 -10.79 10.01
CA HIS A 306 -23.60 -9.99 10.76
C HIS A 306 -23.04 -9.43 12.08
N GLN A 307 -21.94 -10.01 12.58
CA GLN A 307 -21.19 -9.52 13.74
C GLN A 307 -19.72 -9.34 13.37
N PRO A 308 -19.35 -8.34 12.55
CA PRO A 308 -18.01 -8.24 11.96
C PRO A 308 -16.89 -8.34 13.00
N ASN A 309 -16.99 -7.61 14.11
CA ASN A 309 -15.98 -7.61 15.16
C ASN A 309 -15.75 -9.00 15.78
N ALA A 310 -16.81 -9.66 16.26
CA ALA A 310 -16.72 -10.98 16.89
C ALA A 310 -16.30 -12.08 15.90
N SER A 311 -16.82 -12.03 14.66
CA SER A 311 -16.44 -12.96 13.60
C SER A 311 -14.96 -12.82 13.25
N LEU A 312 -14.49 -11.59 13.05
CA LEU A 312 -13.09 -11.34 12.71
C LEU A 312 -12.16 -11.74 13.85
N GLN A 313 -12.49 -11.46 15.10
CA GLN A 313 -11.70 -11.91 16.24
C GLN A 313 -11.52 -13.43 16.25
N ARG A 314 -12.59 -14.18 15.96
CA ARG A 314 -12.54 -15.65 15.91
C ARG A 314 -11.70 -16.14 14.73
N ILE A 315 -11.86 -15.54 13.55
CA ILE A 315 -11.12 -15.94 12.36
C ILE A 315 -9.63 -15.58 12.49
N ASP A 316 -9.29 -14.42 13.06
CA ASP A 316 -7.89 -14.04 13.34
C ASP A 316 -7.18 -15.08 14.20
N GLN A 317 -7.86 -15.60 15.23
CA GLN A 317 -7.33 -16.67 16.08
C GLN A 317 -7.12 -17.98 15.33
N ILE A 318 -8.00 -18.32 14.39
CA ILE A 318 -7.89 -19.53 13.57
C ILE A 318 -6.72 -19.42 12.61
N GLU A 319 -6.61 -18.28 11.94
CA GLU A 319 -5.61 -18.01 10.89
C GLU A 319 -4.27 -17.53 11.46
N GLY A 320 -4.11 -17.47 12.79
CA GLY A 320 -2.87 -16.97 13.40
C GLY A 320 -2.50 -15.54 12.97
N CYS A 321 -3.51 -14.70 12.74
CA CYS A 321 -3.35 -13.30 12.39
C CYS A 321 -3.17 -12.45 13.67
N SER A 322 -2.10 -11.67 13.73
CA SER A 322 -1.79 -10.82 14.90
C SER A 322 -1.15 -9.49 14.47
N ASP A 323 -1.94 -8.41 14.45
CA ASP A 323 -1.51 -7.01 14.25
C ASP A 323 -0.40 -6.77 13.22
N TYR A 324 -0.42 -7.53 12.11
CA TYR A 324 0.59 -7.50 11.05
C TYR A 324 2.03 -7.75 11.53
N SER A 325 2.21 -8.52 12.61
CA SER A 325 3.53 -8.92 13.09
C SER A 325 4.25 -9.84 12.09
N GLU A 326 5.58 -9.89 12.18
CA GLU A 326 6.41 -10.78 11.36
C GLU A 326 6.20 -12.27 11.71
N ASP A 327 5.70 -12.55 12.92
CA ASP A 327 5.43 -13.90 13.41
C ASP A 327 4.01 -14.40 13.08
N ALA A 328 3.15 -13.54 12.50
CA ALA A 328 1.81 -13.92 12.10
C ALA A 328 1.84 -14.94 10.96
N LEU A 329 0.97 -15.94 10.99
CA LEU A 329 0.89 -16.96 9.94
C LEU A 329 0.24 -16.39 8.67
N TYR A 330 -0.81 -15.59 8.87
CA TYR A 330 -1.49 -14.85 7.82
C TYR A 330 -1.64 -13.37 8.21
N HIS A 331 -1.65 -12.51 7.21
CA HIS A 331 -2.05 -11.11 7.33
C HIS A 331 -3.44 -10.92 6.73
N ARG A 332 -4.33 -10.28 7.47
CA ARG A 332 -5.62 -9.87 6.92
C ARG A 332 -5.43 -8.71 5.96
N VAL A 333 -5.87 -8.85 4.71
CA VAL A 333 -5.74 -7.83 3.66
C VAL A 333 -7.09 -7.56 3.00
N LEU A 334 -7.18 -6.45 2.26
CA LEU A 334 -8.36 -6.12 1.48
C LEU A 334 -8.23 -6.66 0.06
N VAL A 335 -9.26 -7.34 -0.42
CA VAL A 335 -9.36 -7.84 -1.80
C VAL A 335 -10.70 -7.48 -2.40
N THR A 336 -10.75 -7.37 -3.72
CA THR A 336 -12.02 -7.28 -4.45
C THR A 336 -12.44 -8.67 -4.91
N ALA A 337 -13.47 -9.23 -4.27
CA ALA A 337 -14.11 -10.47 -4.68
C ALA A 337 -15.11 -10.21 -5.80
N THR A 338 -15.14 -11.09 -6.79
CA THR A 338 -16.16 -11.10 -7.85
C THR A 338 -17.09 -12.28 -7.63
N THR A 339 -18.38 -12.01 -7.46
CA THR A 339 -19.41 -13.04 -7.31
C THR A 339 -19.75 -13.66 -8.68
N ASP A 340 -20.51 -14.77 -8.67
CA ASP A 340 -21.00 -15.38 -9.92
C ASP A 340 -21.92 -14.46 -10.74
N SER A 341 -22.60 -13.50 -10.08
CA SER A 341 -23.39 -12.47 -10.77
C SER A 341 -22.54 -11.37 -11.40
N GLY A 342 -21.22 -11.38 -11.17
CA GLY A 342 -20.29 -10.35 -11.63
C GLY A 342 -20.21 -9.13 -10.72
N GLU A 343 -20.88 -9.14 -9.57
CA GLU A 343 -20.78 -8.08 -8.56
C GLU A 343 -19.38 -8.06 -7.96
N LYS A 344 -18.82 -6.86 -7.78
CA LYS A 344 -17.53 -6.64 -7.14
C LYS A 344 -17.74 -6.20 -5.70
N VAL A 345 -17.24 -6.99 -4.75
CA VAL A 345 -17.43 -6.77 -3.32
C VAL A 345 -16.06 -6.67 -2.63
N LEU A 346 -15.86 -5.60 -1.85
CA LEU A 346 -14.67 -5.45 -1.01
C LEU A 346 -14.78 -6.42 0.18
N ALA A 347 -13.74 -7.22 0.39
CA ALA A 347 -13.71 -8.25 1.41
C ALA A 347 -12.35 -8.34 2.08
N TRP A 348 -12.35 -8.82 3.32
CA TRP A 348 -11.15 -9.29 3.99
C TRP A 348 -10.70 -10.62 3.41
N CYS A 349 -9.40 -10.83 3.27
CA CYS A 349 -8.78 -12.10 2.89
C CYS A 349 -7.56 -12.32 3.76
N TYR A 350 -7.27 -13.56 4.13
CA TYR A 350 -6.08 -13.91 4.90
C TYR A 350 -4.98 -14.28 3.92
N ARG A 351 -3.98 -13.42 3.73
CA ARG A 351 -2.82 -13.68 2.87
C ARG A 351 -1.74 -14.38 3.68
N TYR A 352 -1.14 -15.43 3.14
CA TYR A 352 -0.03 -16.10 3.83
C TYR A 352 1.15 -15.13 4.01
N ALA A 353 1.67 -15.02 5.24
CA ALA A 353 2.63 -13.99 5.61
C ALA A 353 4.07 -14.30 5.22
N HIS A 354 4.39 -15.58 4.95
CA HIS A 354 5.75 -16.01 4.65
C HIS A 354 5.98 -16.25 3.15
N ALA A 355 7.25 -16.37 2.77
CA ALA A 355 7.63 -16.78 1.43
C ALA A 355 7.06 -18.17 1.12
N ILE A 356 6.50 -18.33 -0.08
CA ILE A 356 5.99 -19.62 -0.56
C ILE A 356 6.99 -20.20 -1.56
N GLU A 357 7.39 -21.44 -1.32
CA GLU A 357 8.13 -22.27 -2.27
C GLU A 357 7.17 -23.32 -2.85
N GLY A 358 7.13 -23.45 -4.17
CA GLY A 358 6.27 -24.44 -4.83
C GLY A 358 5.63 -23.91 -6.12
N GLN A 359 4.85 -24.79 -6.75
CA GLN A 359 4.01 -24.39 -7.88
C GLN A 359 2.61 -24.03 -7.37
N PRO A 360 1.97 -23.00 -7.95
CA PRO A 360 0.58 -22.71 -7.63
C PRO A 360 -0.33 -23.84 -8.10
N ILE A 361 -1.47 -23.98 -7.44
CA ILE A 361 -2.52 -24.91 -7.85
C ILE A 361 -3.19 -24.35 -9.10
N GLU A 362 -3.02 -25.02 -10.25
CA GLU A 362 -3.48 -24.54 -11.56
C GLU A 362 -5.00 -24.30 -11.62
N GLU A 363 -5.79 -25.10 -10.91
CA GLU A 363 -7.25 -25.00 -10.90
C GLU A 363 -7.78 -23.85 -10.01
N GLY A 364 -6.93 -23.21 -9.21
CA GLY A 364 -7.33 -22.12 -8.33
C GLY A 364 -8.27 -22.52 -7.19
N CYS A 365 -8.43 -23.82 -6.93
CA CYS A 365 -9.24 -24.39 -5.85
C CYS A 365 -8.35 -25.26 -4.96
N TRP A 366 -8.28 -24.98 -3.65
CA TRP A 366 -7.61 -25.89 -2.72
C TRP A 366 -8.57 -26.95 -2.19
N ARG A 367 -8.06 -28.17 -2.03
CA ARG A 367 -8.79 -29.30 -1.45
C ARG A 367 -7.84 -30.08 -0.54
N VAL A 368 -8.37 -30.56 0.58
CA VAL A 368 -7.65 -31.51 1.43
C VAL A 368 -7.42 -32.79 0.63
N SER A 369 -6.15 -33.17 0.47
CA SER A 369 -5.70 -34.37 -0.25
C SER A 369 -6.01 -35.67 0.49
#